data_AF-A0A1V5LTH2-F1
#
_entry.id   AF-A0A1V5LTH2-F1
#
_cell.length_a   1.000
_cell.length_b   1.000
_cell.length_c   1.000
_cell.angle_alpha   90.00
_cell.angle_beta   90.00
_cell.angle_gamma   90.00
#
_symmetry.space_group_name_H-M   'P 1'
#
loop_
_entity.id
_entity.type
_entity.pdbx_description
1 polymer ?
#
loop_
_entity_poly.entity_id
_entity_poly.type
_entity_poly.pdbx_seq_one_letter_code
_entity_poly.pdbx_strand_id
1 'polypeptide(L)'
;MTNSIKPKIQFEPQQILPIGSYMLVFICAFMFWQSATAGNDSWIMRNCFVVKDMSELFQGLQALLTATFSGRAGASELFLSNLGKFMAVAFNSTFASLDRVQVFGNVYFLYVFGAGLEQRIGNGRFILLVLLSLFVPWPFVLFESGKLGLNACYFGPFFLLCTLLGATFVFPPERKINTEWFKSSRGNIFATEPRADMTAKYQFKPTFFMGLFICYEGFMVWLLSHSHPELKVVGIIPGVAALLTGYIIVSVLVWSATGSLKDGPLRLMAVKMYNDILKLDVGHEMAIKGTSMALGLPPERIREWITAQRGKMSIS
;
A
#
# COMPACT_ATOMS: atom_id res chain seq x y z
N MET A 1 3.16 -48.23 -13.53
CA MET A 1 2.31 -47.02 -13.59
C MET A 1 2.23 -46.43 -12.20
N THR A 2 3.06 -45.44 -11.90
CA THR A 2 3.10 -44.76 -10.60
C THR A 2 2.76 -43.29 -10.84
N ASN A 3 1.50 -42.95 -10.61
CA ASN A 3 1.00 -41.57 -10.70
C ASN A 3 1.61 -40.77 -9.55
N SER A 4 2.74 -40.11 -9.83
CA SER A 4 3.34 -39.10 -8.97
C SER A 4 2.50 -37.84 -9.04
N ILE A 5 1.55 -37.72 -8.11
CA ILE A 5 0.77 -36.49 -7.88
C ILE A 5 1.77 -35.45 -7.35
N LYS A 6 2.16 -34.51 -8.19
CA LYS A 6 2.88 -33.29 -7.77
C LYS A 6 1.86 -32.17 -7.62
N PRO A 7 1.46 -31.75 -6.41
CA PRO A 7 0.89 -30.44 -6.23
C PRO A 7 2.03 -29.46 -6.04
N LYS A 8 2.49 -28.85 -7.13
CA LYS A 8 3.20 -27.58 -7.05
C LYS A 8 2.11 -26.54 -6.83
N ILE A 9 1.80 -26.25 -5.58
CA ILE A 9 0.82 -25.21 -5.21
C ILE A 9 1.37 -23.90 -5.76
N GLN A 10 0.87 -23.53 -6.94
CA GLN A 10 1.00 -22.19 -7.46
C GLN A 10 -0.01 -21.38 -6.68
N PHE A 11 0.44 -20.37 -5.95
CA PHE A 11 -0.46 -19.32 -5.53
C PHE A 11 -1.04 -18.74 -6.81
N GLU A 12 -2.24 -19.16 -7.21
CA GLU A 12 -3.02 -18.38 -8.15
C GLU A 12 -3.17 -17.01 -7.48
N PRO A 13 -2.58 -15.95 -8.03
CA PRO A 13 -3.03 -14.62 -7.67
C PRO A 13 -4.51 -14.66 -8.02
N GLN A 14 -5.40 -14.41 -7.05
CA GLN A 14 -6.77 -14.08 -7.40
C GLN A 14 -6.64 -12.93 -8.40
N GLN A 15 -6.93 -13.20 -9.68
CA GLN A 15 -6.90 -12.23 -10.77
C GLN A 15 -8.09 -11.28 -10.62
N ILE A 16 -8.30 -10.77 -9.41
CA ILE A 16 -9.24 -9.70 -9.17
C ILE A 16 -8.55 -8.45 -9.72
N LEU A 17 -9.20 -7.83 -10.70
CA LEU A 17 -8.75 -6.58 -11.27
C LEU A 17 -8.53 -5.56 -10.14
N PRO A 18 -7.38 -4.86 -10.08
CA PRO A 18 -7.08 -3.89 -9.04
C PRO A 18 -7.86 -2.59 -9.28
N ILE A 19 -9.17 -2.62 -9.01
CA ILE A 19 -10.13 -1.53 -9.27
C ILE A 19 -9.72 -0.27 -8.51
N GLY A 20 -9.34 -0.39 -7.24
CA GLY A 20 -8.94 0.76 -6.42
C GLY A 20 -7.71 1.46 -7.01
N SER A 21 -6.74 0.69 -7.49
CA SER A 21 -5.53 1.21 -8.12
C SER A 21 -5.82 1.90 -9.45
N TYR A 22 -6.74 1.35 -10.27
CA TYR A 22 -7.21 2.02 -11.48
C TYR A 22 -7.92 3.33 -11.14
N MET A 23 -8.76 3.37 -10.11
CA MET A 23 -9.42 4.60 -9.67
C MET A 23 -8.41 5.69 -9.30
N LEU A 24 -7.33 5.34 -8.59
CA LEU A 24 -6.28 6.31 -8.26
C LEU A 24 -5.61 6.88 -9.50
N VAL A 25 -5.33 6.04 -10.50
CA VAL A 25 -4.77 6.47 -11.78
C VAL A 25 -5.72 7.45 -12.49
N PHE A 26 -7.01 7.13 -12.56
CA PHE A 26 -8.01 8.01 -13.14
C PHE A 26 -8.13 9.34 -12.41
N ILE A 27 -8.08 9.34 -11.07
CA ILE A 27 -8.12 10.56 -10.27
C ILE A 27 -6.89 11.44 -10.58
N CYS A 28 -5.68 10.88 -10.61
CA CYS A 28 -4.48 11.64 -10.99
C CYS A 28 -4.61 12.29 -12.39
N ALA A 29 -5.07 11.52 -13.38
CA ALA A 29 -5.24 12.02 -14.74
C ALA A 29 -6.30 13.13 -14.81
N PHE A 30 -7.41 12.97 -14.09
CA PHE A 30 -8.48 13.96 -14.02
C PHE A 30 -8.03 15.25 -13.34
N MET A 31 -7.32 15.14 -12.22
CA MET A 31 -6.81 16.30 -11.48
C MET A 31 -5.79 17.10 -12.30
N PHE A 32 -4.92 16.42 -13.04
CA PHE A 32 -4.02 17.09 -13.98
C PHE A 32 -4.78 17.79 -15.11
N TRP A 33 -5.81 17.15 -15.67
CA TRP A 33 -6.64 17.79 -16.70
C TRP A 33 -7.27 19.08 -16.16
N GLN A 34 -7.85 19.02 -14.95
CA GLN A 34 -8.46 20.18 -14.30
C GLN A 34 -7.43 21.30 -14.08
N SER A 35 -6.26 20.99 -13.53
CA SER A 35 -5.21 21.98 -13.27
C SER A 35 -4.67 22.60 -14.56
N ALA A 36 -4.47 21.80 -15.61
CA ALA A 36 -4.01 22.26 -16.91
C ALA A 36 -4.99 23.25 -17.57
N THR A 37 -6.31 23.01 -17.46
CA THR A 37 -7.32 23.92 -18.03
C THR A 37 -7.44 25.26 -17.31
N ALA A 38 -7.07 25.32 -16.03
CA ALA A 38 -7.22 26.52 -15.19
C ALA A 38 -5.94 27.37 -15.07
N GLY A 39 -4.86 26.99 -15.76
CA GLY A 39 -3.53 27.58 -15.59
C GLY A 39 -2.79 26.93 -14.42
N ASN A 40 -1.95 25.93 -14.76
CA ASN A 40 -1.49 24.90 -13.84
C ASN A 40 -0.89 25.45 -12.52
N ASP A 41 0.11 26.32 -12.62
CA ASP A 41 0.79 26.89 -11.46
C ASP A 41 -0.16 27.68 -10.55
N SER A 42 -1.01 28.51 -11.15
CA SER A 42 -1.98 29.33 -10.43
C SER A 42 -3.07 28.49 -9.76
N TRP A 43 -3.46 27.39 -10.40
CA TRP A 43 -4.41 26.44 -9.85
C TRP A 43 -3.80 25.67 -8.68
N ILE A 44 -2.55 25.21 -8.80
CA ILE A 44 -1.83 24.51 -7.74
C ILE A 44 -1.70 25.40 -6.51
N MET A 45 -1.23 26.64 -6.67
CA MET A 45 -1.06 27.56 -5.54
C MET A 45 -2.37 27.92 -4.83
N ARG A 46 -3.52 27.86 -5.52
CA ARG A 46 -4.84 28.17 -4.93
C ARG A 46 -5.53 26.98 -4.29
N ASN A 47 -5.24 25.77 -4.76
CA ASN A 47 -6.01 24.57 -4.39
C ASN A 47 -5.18 23.53 -3.62
N CYS A 48 -3.85 23.66 -3.60
CA CYS A 48 -2.95 22.74 -2.92
C CYS A 48 -2.45 23.31 -1.58
N PHE A 49 -1.62 22.53 -0.89
CA PHE A 49 -1.22 22.77 0.50
C PHE A 49 -0.19 23.89 0.57
N VAL A 50 -0.66 25.14 0.67
CA VAL A 50 0.19 26.29 0.98
C VAL A 50 0.37 26.38 2.49
N VAL A 51 1.63 26.38 2.94
CA VAL A 51 1.98 26.35 4.37
C VAL A 51 1.29 27.44 5.17
N LYS A 52 1.31 28.69 4.69
CA LYS A 52 0.68 29.83 5.37
C LYS A 52 -0.81 29.59 5.60
N ASP A 53 -1.56 29.35 4.53
CA ASP A 53 -3.02 29.18 4.58
C ASP A 53 -3.42 27.95 5.43
N MET A 54 -2.63 26.88 5.35
CA MET A 54 -2.85 25.67 6.13
C MET A 54 -2.53 25.87 7.62
N SER A 55 -1.54 26.70 7.95
CA SER A 55 -1.26 27.04 9.35
C SER A 55 -2.41 27.79 10.00
N GLU A 56 -3.02 28.74 9.29
CA GLU A 56 -4.20 29.47 9.73
C GLU A 56 -5.42 28.54 9.87
N LEU A 57 -5.63 27.66 8.88
CA LEU A 57 -6.70 26.67 8.90
C LEU A 57 -6.55 25.69 10.09
N PHE A 58 -5.33 25.23 10.38
CA PHE A 58 -5.07 24.28 11.45
C PHE A 58 -5.24 24.91 12.83
N GLN A 59 -4.79 26.16 13.03
CA GLN A 59 -5.06 26.92 14.25
C GLN A 59 -6.57 27.13 14.45
N GLY A 60 -7.29 27.46 13.38
CA GLY A 60 -8.75 27.56 13.39
C GLY A 60 -9.43 26.25 13.76
N LEU A 61 -9.01 25.13 13.18
CA LEU A 61 -9.49 23.79 13.52
C LEU A 61 -9.26 23.45 15.00
N GLN A 62 -8.06 23.72 15.52
CA GLN A 62 -7.73 23.45 16.92
C GLN A 62 -8.62 24.27 17.85
N ALA A 63 -8.77 25.59 17.61
CA ALA A 63 -9.61 26.46 18.43
C ALA A 63 -11.10 26.06 18.38
N LEU A 64 -11.61 25.71 17.20
CA LEU A 64 -12.99 25.28 17.01
C LEU A 64 -13.26 23.90 17.60
N LEU A 65 -12.27 23.00 17.61
CA LEU A 65 -12.38 21.71 18.26
C LEU A 65 -12.59 21.88 19.76
N THR A 66 -11.78 22.72 20.42
CA THR A 66 -11.95 23.03 21.86
C THR A 66 -13.29 23.70 22.14
N ALA A 67 -13.73 24.61 21.28
CA ALA A 67 -15.03 25.27 21.39
C ALA A 67 -16.23 24.32 21.16
N THR A 68 -16.05 23.31 20.32
CA THR A 68 -17.06 22.28 20.07
C THR A 68 -17.19 21.36 21.29
N PHE A 69 -16.07 20.94 21.88
CA PHE A 69 -16.09 20.13 23.10
C PHE A 69 -16.59 20.89 24.34
N SER A 70 -16.47 22.22 24.37
CA SER A 70 -17.07 23.04 25.42
C SER A 70 -18.56 23.35 25.22
N GLY A 71 -19.18 22.84 24.15
CA GLY A 71 -20.62 22.97 23.91
C GLY A 71 -21.05 24.35 23.38
N ARG A 72 -20.13 25.14 22.81
CA ARG A 72 -20.47 26.45 22.24
C ARG A 72 -21.37 26.28 21.00
N ALA A 73 -22.55 26.89 21.03
CA ALA A 73 -23.49 26.85 19.91
C ALA A 73 -22.83 27.37 18.62
N GLY A 74 -23.03 26.65 17.51
CA GLY A 74 -22.47 26.97 16.18
C GLY A 74 -21.00 26.59 15.96
N ALA A 75 -20.26 26.18 17.00
CA ALA A 75 -18.86 25.78 16.85
C ALA A 75 -18.68 24.50 16.03
N SER A 76 -19.62 23.55 16.13
CA SER A 76 -19.59 22.28 15.40
C SER A 76 -19.72 22.46 13.89
N GLU A 77 -20.59 23.36 13.44
CA GLU A 77 -20.80 23.65 12.01
C GLU A 77 -19.57 24.31 11.40
N LEU A 78 -18.98 25.29 12.09
CA LEU A 78 -17.73 25.93 11.68
C LEU A 78 -16.57 24.94 11.66
N PHE A 79 -16.49 24.04 12.65
CA PHE A 79 -15.48 22.98 12.68
C PHE A 79 -15.61 22.06 11.46
N LEU A 80 -16.82 21.57 11.15
CA LEU A 80 -17.06 20.70 10.01
C LEU A 80 -16.76 21.39 8.67
N SER A 81 -17.06 22.69 8.55
CA SER A 81 -16.73 23.49 7.36
C SER A 81 -15.22 23.60 7.16
N ASN A 82 -14.46 23.92 8.21
CA ASN A 82 -13.00 23.99 8.14
C ASN A 82 -12.36 22.62 7.92
N LEU A 83 -12.94 21.56 8.49
CA LEU A 83 -12.49 20.19 8.25
C LEU A 83 -12.71 19.83 6.78
N GLY A 84 -13.87 20.15 6.21
CA GLY A 84 -14.14 19.96 4.77
C GLY A 84 -13.13 20.67 3.87
N LYS A 85 -12.76 21.91 4.19
CA LYS A 85 -11.71 22.65 3.48
C LYS A 85 -10.34 21.95 3.57
N PHE A 86 -9.97 21.49 4.76
CA PHE A 86 -8.72 20.75 4.96
C PHE A 86 -8.70 19.46 4.12
N MET A 87 -9.79 18.68 4.16
CA MET A 87 -9.92 17.43 3.42
C MET A 87 -9.85 17.68 1.90
N ALA A 88 -10.48 18.76 1.42
CA ALA A 88 -10.42 19.14 0.01
C ALA A 88 -9.01 19.54 -0.43
N VAL A 89 -8.31 20.36 0.36
CA VAL A 89 -6.93 20.74 0.06
C VAL A 89 -6.00 19.52 0.12
N ALA A 90 -6.11 18.68 1.15
CA ALA A 90 -5.33 17.45 1.26
C ALA A 90 -5.53 16.54 0.04
N PHE A 91 -6.79 16.32 -0.37
CA PHE A 91 -7.13 15.53 -1.55
C PHE A 91 -6.53 16.13 -2.83
N ASN A 92 -6.76 17.42 -3.08
CA ASN A 92 -6.25 18.11 -4.26
C ASN A 92 -4.73 18.07 -4.30
N SER A 93 -4.09 18.33 -3.15
CA SER A 93 -2.64 18.33 -3.03
C SER A 93 -2.05 16.96 -3.31
N THR A 94 -2.68 15.87 -2.87
CA THR A 94 -2.16 14.52 -3.14
C THR A 94 -2.22 14.16 -4.62
N PHE A 95 -3.24 14.59 -5.35
CA PHE A 95 -3.44 14.15 -6.74
C PHE A 95 -3.01 15.18 -7.80
N ALA A 96 -2.66 16.40 -7.40
CA ALA A 96 -2.16 17.44 -8.29
C ALA A 96 -0.80 17.05 -8.92
N SER A 97 -0.54 17.54 -10.13
CA SER A 97 0.74 17.36 -10.82
C SER A 97 1.00 18.56 -11.74
N LEU A 98 2.25 18.98 -11.81
CA LEU A 98 2.64 20.21 -12.51
C LEU A 98 2.90 19.98 -14.01
N ASP A 99 3.37 18.82 -14.40
CA ASP A 99 3.68 18.53 -15.79
C ASP A 99 3.31 17.12 -16.19
N ARG A 100 3.31 16.86 -17.50
CA ARG A 100 2.95 15.56 -18.04
C ARG A 100 3.92 14.48 -17.58
N VAL A 101 5.20 14.80 -17.43
CA VAL A 101 6.23 13.85 -17.01
C VAL A 101 5.97 13.38 -15.58
N GLN A 102 5.67 14.31 -14.67
CA GLN A 102 5.26 14.00 -13.31
C GLN A 102 3.99 13.15 -13.27
N VAL A 103 2.97 13.48 -14.08
CA VAL A 103 1.74 12.67 -14.13
C VAL A 103 2.03 11.23 -14.56
N PHE A 104 2.82 11.03 -15.62
CA PHE A 104 3.16 9.68 -16.09
C PHE A 104 3.93 8.89 -15.03
N GLY A 105 4.91 9.50 -14.38
CA GLY A 105 5.67 8.87 -13.30
C GLY A 105 4.77 8.53 -12.11
N ASN A 106 3.96 9.48 -11.66
CA ASN A 106 3.02 9.31 -10.55
C ASN A 106 2.01 8.20 -10.80
N VAL A 107 1.36 8.21 -11.98
CA VAL A 107 0.40 7.18 -12.40
C VAL A 107 1.07 5.80 -12.44
N TYR A 108 2.28 5.72 -12.98
CA TYR A 108 3.03 4.48 -13.04
C TYR A 108 3.30 3.92 -11.63
N PHE A 109 3.88 4.72 -10.73
CA PHE A 109 4.21 4.25 -9.38
C PHE A 109 2.95 3.97 -8.53
N LEU A 110 1.89 4.78 -8.67
CA LEU A 110 0.62 4.52 -8.00
C LEU A 110 0.00 3.20 -8.44
N TYR A 111 0.04 2.89 -9.73
CA TYR A 111 -0.44 1.62 -10.23
C TYR A 111 0.44 0.46 -9.73
N VAL A 112 1.76 0.59 -9.84
CA VAL A 112 2.70 -0.47 -9.49
C VAL A 112 2.63 -0.83 -8.01
N PHE A 113 2.68 0.15 -7.11
CA PHE A 113 2.58 -0.10 -5.67
C PHE A 113 1.14 -0.39 -5.24
N GLY A 114 0.16 0.30 -5.84
CA GLY A 114 -1.26 0.12 -5.55
C GLY A 114 -1.74 -1.28 -5.90
N ALA A 115 -1.55 -1.72 -7.14
CA ALA A 115 -2.07 -3.00 -7.62
C ALA A 115 -1.47 -4.18 -6.85
N GLY A 116 -0.16 -4.13 -6.58
CA GLY A 116 0.53 -5.15 -5.80
C GLY A 116 0.03 -5.26 -4.36
N LEU A 117 -0.36 -4.14 -3.75
CA LEU A 117 -0.95 -4.13 -2.41
C LEU A 117 -2.42 -4.54 -2.43
N GLU A 118 -3.21 -3.99 -3.34
CA GLU A 118 -4.65 -4.27 -3.47
C GLU A 118 -4.92 -5.77 -3.64
N GLN A 119 -4.11 -6.44 -4.46
CA GLN A 119 -4.18 -7.90 -4.64
C GLN A 119 -3.84 -8.69 -3.36
N ARG A 120 -3.06 -8.11 -2.43
CA ARG A 120 -2.64 -8.77 -1.17
C ARG A 120 -3.62 -8.52 -0.03
N ILE A 121 -4.12 -7.30 0.13
CA ILE A 121 -5.00 -6.93 1.26
C ILE A 121 -6.49 -6.95 0.91
N GLY A 122 -6.83 -6.97 -0.39
CA GLY A 122 -8.19 -6.85 -0.90
C GLY A 122 -8.64 -5.40 -1.07
N ASN A 123 -9.58 -5.18 -2.01
CA ASN A 123 -10.01 -3.84 -2.44
C ASN A 123 -10.54 -2.96 -1.28
N GLY A 124 -11.45 -3.48 -0.44
CA GLY A 124 -12.02 -2.67 0.65
C GLY A 124 -10.98 -2.17 1.67
N ARG A 125 -9.99 -3.01 2.00
CA ARG A 125 -8.88 -2.63 2.91
C ARG A 125 -7.91 -1.67 2.22
N PHE A 126 -7.70 -1.84 0.92
CA PHE A 126 -6.90 -0.94 0.11
C PHE A 126 -7.51 0.46 0.05
N ILE A 127 -8.81 0.59 -0.21
CA ILE A 127 -9.50 1.88 -0.21
C ILE A 127 -9.36 2.56 1.16
N LEU A 128 -9.52 1.82 2.26
CA LEU A 128 -9.35 2.37 3.61
C LEU A 128 -7.91 2.82 3.88
N LEU A 129 -6.91 2.05 3.43
CA LEU A 129 -5.50 2.44 3.50
C LEU A 129 -5.27 3.76 2.75
N VAL A 130 -5.79 3.87 1.52
CA VAL A 130 -5.69 5.08 0.70
C VAL A 130 -6.35 6.25 1.42
N LEU A 131 -7.60 6.13 1.86
CA LEU A 131 -8.30 7.22 2.54
C LEU A 131 -7.54 7.72 3.77
N LEU A 132 -7.03 6.83 4.62
CA LEU A 132 -6.25 7.24 5.79
C LEU A 132 -4.92 7.89 5.39
N SER A 133 -4.25 7.36 4.36
CA SER A 133 -3.00 7.91 3.85
C SER A 133 -3.13 9.31 3.23
N LEU A 134 -4.34 9.68 2.78
CA LEU A 134 -4.61 11.02 2.26
C LEU A 134 -4.64 12.10 3.32
N PHE A 135 -4.83 11.75 4.60
CA PHE A 135 -5.05 12.76 5.66
C PHE A 135 -3.95 12.77 6.72
N VAL A 136 -3.41 11.60 7.08
CA VAL A 136 -2.45 11.49 8.19
C VAL A 136 -1.12 12.20 7.94
N PRO A 137 -0.52 12.20 6.73
CA PRO A 137 0.79 12.84 6.50
C PRO A 137 0.76 14.37 6.51
N TRP A 138 -0.35 15.00 6.12
CA TRP A 138 -0.42 16.46 5.90
C TRP A 138 -0.18 17.32 7.15
N PRO A 139 -0.71 16.98 8.34
CA PRO A 139 -0.36 17.70 9.56
C PRO A 139 1.15 17.71 9.84
N PHE A 140 1.91 16.69 9.41
CA PHE A 140 3.35 16.64 9.60
C PHE A 140 4.13 17.60 8.71
N VAL A 141 3.53 18.05 7.60
CA VAL A 141 4.11 19.10 6.74
C VAL A 141 4.24 20.42 7.52
N LEU A 142 3.30 20.71 8.43
CA LEU A 142 3.35 21.91 9.27
C LEU A 142 4.53 21.88 10.24
N PHE A 143 5.02 20.72 10.68
CA PHE A 143 6.22 20.65 11.53
C PHE A 143 7.51 20.97 10.76
N GLU A 144 7.56 20.70 9.46
CA GLU A 144 8.72 21.02 8.61
C GLU A 144 8.66 22.44 8.05
N SER A 145 7.49 23.08 8.07
CA SER A 145 7.24 24.41 7.53
C SER A 145 8.18 25.51 8.03
N GLY A 146 8.61 25.44 9.29
CA GLY A 146 9.53 26.41 9.89
C GLY A 146 10.91 26.46 9.22
N LYS A 147 11.30 25.44 8.45
CA LYS A 147 12.57 25.39 7.72
C LYS A 147 12.46 25.77 6.25
N LEU A 148 11.27 25.64 5.66
CA LEU A 148 11.06 25.70 4.20
C LEU A 148 10.37 26.99 3.73
N GLY A 149 9.93 27.84 4.66
CA GLY A 149 9.30 29.12 4.39
C GLY A 149 7.77 29.03 4.33
N LEU A 150 7.11 30.11 4.72
CA LEU A 150 5.64 30.15 4.83
C LEU A 150 4.92 30.09 3.48
N ASN A 151 5.59 30.43 2.39
CA ASN A 151 5.02 30.44 1.04
C ASN A 151 5.23 29.12 0.28
N ALA A 152 5.83 28.10 0.91
CA ALA A 152 6.01 26.81 0.26
C ALA A 152 4.65 26.13 0.01
N CYS A 153 4.45 25.65 -1.22
CA CYS A 153 3.26 24.89 -1.62
C CYS A 153 3.63 23.42 -1.86
N TYR A 154 2.96 22.51 -1.16
CA TYR A 154 3.15 21.08 -1.30
C TYR A 154 2.07 20.44 -2.18
N PHE A 155 2.50 19.59 -3.10
CA PHE A 155 1.61 18.88 -4.01
C PHE A 155 2.25 17.58 -4.52
N GLY A 156 1.44 16.72 -5.13
CA GLY A 156 1.84 15.43 -5.66
C GLY A 156 1.56 14.24 -4.72
N PRO A 157 1.55 13.02 -5.26
CA PRO A 157 1.20 11.81 -4.53
C PRO A 157 2.37 11.25 -3.72
N PHE A 158 3.44 12.02 -3.51
CA PHE A 158 4.65 11.55 -2.82
C PHE A 158 4.31 10.91 -1.46
N PHE A 159 3.51 11.58 -0.63
CA PHE A 159 3.13 11.02 0.68
C PHE A 159 2.29 9.75 0.56
N LEU A 160 1.35 9.71 -0.38
CA LEU A 160 0.57 8.50 -0.67
C LEU A 160 1.49 7.35 -1.12
N LEU A 161 2.44 7.62 -2.01
CA LEU A 161 3.44 6.66 -2.49
C LEU A 161 4.35 6.17 -1.37
N CYS A 162 4.80 7.06 -0.46
CA CYS A 162 5.52 6.67 0.74
C CYS A 162 4.70 5.76 1.66
N THR A 163 3.41 6.05 1.83
CA THR A 163 2.51 5.19 2.61
C THR A 163 2.31 3.82 1.96
N LEU A 164 2.14 3.77 0.64
CA LEU A 164 2.08 2.51 -0.10
C LEU A 164 3.41 1.75 0.01
N LEU A 165 4.55 2.42 -0.12
CA LEU A 165 5.86 1.79 0.06
C LEU A 165 6.00 1.21 1.48
N GLY A 166 5.62 1.98 2.52
CA GLY A 166 5.60 1.51 3.91
C GLY A 166 4.71 0.29 4.12
N ALA A 167 3.54 0.26 3.49
CA ALA A 167 2.64 -0.89 3.47
C ALA A 167 3.27 -2.13 2.82
N THR A 168 4.09 -1.98 1.78
CA THR A 168 4.75 -3.14 1.14
C THR A 168 5.73 -3.85 2.06
N PHE A 169 6.34 -3.16 3.03
CA PHE A 169 7.27 -3.77 3.98
C PHE A 169 6.59 -4.74 4.96
N VAL A 170 5.28 -4.64 5.17
CA VAL A 170 4.52 -5.61 5.98
C VAL A 170 4.47 -6.99 5.31
N PHE A 171 4.60 -7.04 3.98
CA PHE A 171 4.57 -8.27 3.20
C PHE A 171 5.94 -8.54 2.58
N PRO A 172 6.90 -9.08 3.37
CA PRO A 172 8.22 -9.39 2.85
C PRO A 172 8.11 -10.34 1.64
N PRO A 173 9.01 -10.22 0.65
CA PRO A 173 8.97 -11.08 -0.52
C PRO A 173 9.12 -12.54 -0.09
N GLU A 174 8.28 -13.42 -0.63
CA GLU A 174 8.40 -14.86 -0.42
C GLU A 174 9.77 -15.31 -0.90
N ARG A 175 10.64 -15.68 0.04
CA ARG A 175 11.90 -16.34 -0.31
C ARG A 175 11.53 -17.70 -0.87
N LYS A 176 11.60 -17.85 -2.19
CA LYS A 176 11.54 -19.16 -2.83
C LYS A 176 12.73 -19.97 -2.31
N ILE A 177 12.48 -20.82 -1.31
CA ILE A 177 13.47 -21.77 -0.84
C ILE A 177 13.70 -22.72 -2.01
N ASN A 178 14.93 -22.72 -2.54
CA ASN A 178 15.27 -23.55 -3.67
C ASN A 178 15.36 -25.01 -3.18
N THR A 179 14.23 -25.70 -3.18
CA THR A 179 14.13 -27.11 -2.73
C THR A 179 14.87 -28.09 -3.65
N GLU A 180 15.46 -27.60 -4.74
CA GLU A 180 16.32 -28.38 -5.64
C GLU A 180 17.50 -29.00 -4.89
N TRP A 181 18.08 -28.29 -3.90
CA TRP A 181 19.15 -28.84 -3.06
C TRP A 181 18.69 -30.02 -2.17
N PHE A 182 17.41 -30.06 -1.77
CA PHE A 182 16.84 -31.17 -1.00
C PHE A 182 16.38 -32.35 -1.86
N LYS A 183 16.16 -32.16 -3.17
CA LYS A 183 15.67 -33.20 -4.10
C LYS A 183 16.76 -34.00 -4.80
N SER A 184 18.03 -33.76 -4.47
CA SER A 184 19.19 -34.46 -5.05
C SER A 184 19.45 -35.85 -4.45
N SER A 185 18.66 -36.32 -3.49
CA SER A 185 18.83 -37.68 -2.95
C SER A 185 18.09 -38.71 -3.79
N ARG A 186 18.84 -39.36 -4.70
CA ARG A 186 18.55 -40.66 -5.36
C ARG A 186 17.19 -40.78 -6.07
N GLY A 187 17.13 -40.33 -7.33
CA GLY A 187 16.07 -40.78 -8.27
C GLY A 187 15.73 -39.83 -9.43
N ASN A 188 16.11 -38.56 -9.36
CA ASN A 188 15.66 -37.53 -10.31
C ASN A 188 16.62 -37.24 -11.48
N ILE A 189 17.59 -38.12 -11.77
CA ILE A 189 18.62 -37.89 -12.81
C ILE A 189 17.99 -37.78 -14.22
N PHE A 190 16.77 -38.30 -14.40
CA PHE A 190 16.01 -38.22 -15.66
C PHE A 190 14.76 -37.33 -15.58
N ALA A 191 14.55 -36.63 -14.47
CA ALA A 191 13.45 -35.67 -14.38
C ALA A 191 13.86 -34.42 -15.16
N THR A 192 13.23 -34.19 -16.31
CA THR A 192 13.35 -32.95 -17.07
C THR A 192 13.18 -31.78 -16.11
N GLU A 193 14.18 -30.89 -16.05
CA GLU A 193 14.08 -29.67 -15.23
C GLU A 193 12.73 -29.02 -15.51
N PRO A 194 11.91 -28.73 -14.50
CA PRO A 194 10.64 -28.06 -14.72
C PRO A 194 10.98 -26.74 -15.38
N ARG A 195 10.65 -26.58 -16.67
CA ARG A 195 10.90 -25.35 -17.44
C ARG A 195 10.58 -24.18 -16.54
N ALA A 196 11.63 -23.44 -16.15
CA ALA A 196 11.45 -22.26 -15.34
C ALA A 196 10.48 -21.37 -16.10
N ASP A 197 9.33 -21.10 -15.51
CA ASP A 197 8.33 -20.27 -16.14
C ASP A 197 8.99 -18.94 -16.50
N MET A 198 9.08 -18.61 -17.78
CA MET A 198 9.82 -17.44 -18.25
C MET A 198 9.20 -16.15 -17.70
N THR A 199 7.92 -16.20 -17.34
CA THR A 199 7.20 -15.14 -16.63
C THR A 199 7.71 -14.95 -15.19
N ALA A 200 8.28 -15.98 -14.56
CA ALA A 200 8.86 -15.88 -13.22
C ALA A 200 10.11 -14.98 -13.18
N LYS A 201 10.80 -14.78 -14.32
CA LYS A 201 11.91 -13.82 -14.45
C LYS A 201 11.44 -12.36 -14.37
N TYR A 202 10.17 -12.12 -14.71
CA TYR A 202 9.52 -10.81 -14.62
C TYR A 202 8.78 -10.61 -13.29
N GLN A 203 9.02 -11.48 -12.31
CA GLN A 203 8.43 -11.29 -10.98
C GLN A 203 8.91 -9.97 -10.37
N PHE A 204 7.92 -9.21 -9.92
CA PHE A 204 8.07 -7.96 -9.21
C PHE A 204 9.16 -8.06 -8.14
N LYS A 205 10.31 -7.41 -8.36
CA LYS A 205 11.37 -7.26 -7.36
C LYS A 205 11.14 -5.96 -6.60
N PRO A 206 10.57 -5.99 -5.38
CA PRO A 206 10.17 -4.76 -4.67
C PRO A 206 11.34 -3.79 -4.46
N THR A 207 12.54 -4.34 -4.23
CA THR A 207 13.76 -3.57 -4.02
C THR A 207 14.19 -2.77 -5.25
N PHE A 208 13.98 -3.30 -6.46
CA PHE A 208 14.31 -2.60 -7.70
C PHE A 208 13.36 -1.42 -7.93
N PHE A 209 12.05 -1.63 -7.71
CA PHE A 209 11.05 -0.56 -7.82
C PHE A 209 11.22 0.51 -6.75
N MET A 210 11.63 0.13 -5.54
CA MET A 210 12.00 1.10 -4.50
C MET A 210 13.19 1.97 -4.93
N GLY A 211 14.22 1.38 -5.53
CA GLY A 211 15.36 2.13 -6.09
C GLY A 211 14.92 3.08 -7.21
N LEU A 212 14.11 2.60 -8.15
CA LEU A 212 13.54 3.44 -9.21
C LEU A 212 12.69 4.58 -8.66
N PHE A 213 11.87 4.34 -7.63
CA PHE A 213 11.07 5.36 -6.97
C PHE A 213 11.95 6.44 -6.33
N ILE A 214 13.00 6.06 -5.61
CA ILE A 214 13.95 7.02 -5.01
C ILE A 214 14.64 7.85 -6.10
N CYS A 215 15.07 7.23 -7.20
CA CYS A 215 15.67 7.95 -8.33
C CYS A 215 14.67 8.91 -8.99
N TYR A 216 13.43 8.49 -9.18
CA TYR A 216 12.36 9.32 -9.74
C TYR A 216 12.09 10.55 -8.85
N GLU A 217 11.87 10.35 -7.55
CA GLU A 217 11.61 11.46 -6.63
C GLU A 217 12.81 12.41 -6.51
N GLY A 218 14.03 11.87 -6.47
CA GLY A 218 15.25 12.69 -6.50
C GLY A 218 15.35 13.55 -7.76
N PHE A 219 15.02 12.98 -8.92
CA PHE A 219 14.97 13.71 -10.19
C PHE A 219 13.86 14.79 -10.18
N MET A 220 12.66 14.47 -9.68
CA MET A 220 11.55 15.42 -9.61
C MET A 220 11.85 16.60 -8.66
N VAL A 221 12.46 16.34 -7.51
CA VAL A 221 12.91 17.38 -6.57
C VAL A 221 13.97 18.27 -7.23
N TRP A 222 14.92 17.69 -7.94
CA TRP A 222 15.94 18.45 -8.67
C TRP A 222 15.29 19.31 -9.76
N LEU A 223 14.40 18.75 -10.59
CA LEU A 223 13.72 19.46 -11.67
C LEU A 223 12.87 20.64 -11.16
N LEU A 224 12.10 20.42 -10.09
CA LEU A 224 11.23 21.43 -9.50
C LEU A 224 12.01 22.53 -8.78
N SER A 225 13.09 22.18 -8.09
CA SER A 225 13.92 23.20 -7.42
C SER A 225 14.57 24.17 -8.41
N HIS A 226 14.83 23.75 -9.65
CA HIS A 226 15.34 24.62 -10.71
C HIS A 226 14.24 25.41 -11.42
N SER A 227 13.06 24.82 -11.63
CA SER A 227 12.01 25.42 -12.47
C SER A 227 11.02 26.26 -11.66
N HIS A 228 10.63 25.82 -10.46
CA HIS A 228 9.61 26.44 -9.62
C HIS A 228 9.99 26.35 -8.13
N PRO A 229 10.81 27.27 -7.60
CA PRO A 229 11.39 27.15 -6.26
C PRO A 229 10.37 27.20 -5.12
N GLU A 230 9.19 27.78 -5.34
CA GLU A 230 8.07 27.87 -4.38
C GLU A 230 7.29 26.56 -4.26
N LEU A 231 7.35 25.73 -5.29
CA LEU A 231 6.64 24.46 -5.39
C LEU A 231 7.51 23.32 -4.83
N LYS A 232 6.95 22.52 -3.92
CA LYS A 232 7.62 21.40 -3.26
C LYS A 232 6.80 20.13 -3.42
N VAL A 233 7.48 19.02 -3.72
CA VAL A 233 6.83 17.69 -3.82
C VAL A 233 7.25 16.78 -2.67
N VAL A 234 8.38 17.06 -2.03
CA VAL A 234 8.96 16.21 -0.99
C VAL A 234 9.16 17.00 0.29
N GLY A 235 8.77 16.38 1.41
CA GLY A 235 9.20 16.74 2.76
C GLY A 235 9.72 15.49 3.47
N ILE A 236 10.86 15.58 4.14
CA ILE A 236 11.51 14.40 4.73
C ILE A 236 10.71 13.91 5.94
N ILE A 237 10.31 14.83 6.82
CA ILE A 237 9.54 14.50 8.03
C ILE A 237 8.17 13.89 7.69
N PRO A 238 7.32 14.54 6.86
CA PRO A 238 6.04 13.97 6.46
C PRO A 238 6.22 12.72 5.59
N GLY A 239 7.31 12.59 4.82
CA GLY A 239 7.62 11.37 4.07
C GLY A 239 7.91 10.16 4.98
N VAL A 240 8.73 10.34 6.01
CA VAL A 240 9.00 9.29 7.01
C VAL A 240 7.74 8.96 7.81
N ALA A 241 6.97 9.99 8.22
CA ALA A 241 5.70 9.79 8.90
C ALA A 241 4.72 8.99 8.02
N ALA A 242 4.59 9.35 6.73
CA ALA A 242 3.74 8.64 5.77
C ALA A 242 4.13 7.17 5.62
N LEU A 243 5.43 6.86 5.55
CA LEU A 243 5.95 5.50 5.48
C LEU A 243 5.58 4.69 6.73
N LEU A 244 5.83 5.25 7.92
CA LEU A 244 5.48 4.62 9.20
C LEU A 244 3.97 4.41 9.32
N THR A 245 3.17 5.39 8.93
CA THR A 245 1.71 5.30 8.91
C THR A 245 1.25 4.14 8.03
N GLY A 246 1.81 3.96 6.85
CA GLY A 246 1.45 2.85 5.96
C GLY A 246 1.76 1.49 6.55
N TYR A 247 2.95 1.37 7.14
CA TYR A 247 3.35 0.17 7.86
C TYR A 247 2.39 -0.14 9.01
N ILE A 248 2.05 0.86 9.85
CA ILE A 248 1.17 0.69 11.02
C ILE A 248 -0.25 0.34 10.58
N ILE A 249 -0.84 1.06 9.63
CA ILE A 249 -2.22 0.83 9.18
C ILE A 249 -2.35 -0.58 8.61
N VAL A 250 -1.45 -1.00 7.72
CA VAL A 250 -1.52 -2.34 7.14
C VAL A 250 -1.25 -3.41 8.20
N SER A 251 -0.33 -3.18 9.13
CA SER A 251 -0.10 -4.11 10.25
C SER A 251 -1.35 -4.28 11.11
N VAL A 252 -2.07 -3.19 11.42
CA VAL A 252 -3.33 -3.23 12.16
C VAL A 252 -4.43 -3.92 11.35
N LEU A 253 -4.54 -3.67 10.05
CA LEU A 253 -5.52 -4.33 9.18
C LEU A 253 -5.27 -5.84 9.05
N VAL A 254 -4.00 -6.24 8.93
CA VAL A 254 -3.59 -7.64 8.94
C VAL A 254 -3.90 -8.26 10.30
N TRP A 255 -3.56 -7.58 11.40
CA TRP A 255 -3.84 -8.06 12.75
C TRP A 255 -5.33 -8.25 13.02
N SER A 256 -6.15 -7.29 12.60
CA SER A 256 -7.62 -7.36 12.69
C SER A 256 -8.17 -8.55 11.92
N ALA A 257 -7.58 -8.89 10.77
CA ALA A 257 -8.00 -10.03 9.96
C ALA A 257 -7.55 -11.39 10.53
N THR A 258 -6.40 -11.46 11.20
CA THR A 258 -5.78 -12.74 11.62
C THR A 258 -5.93 -13.06 13.10
N GLY A 259 -6.24 -12.07 13.94
CA GLY A 259 -6.34 -12.20 15.40
C GLY A 259 -5.00 -12.41 16.12
N SER A 260 -3.87 -12.46 15.41
CA SER A 260 -2.51 -12.59 15.96
C SER A 260 -1.48 -11.98 15.00
N LEU A 261 -0.61 -11.09 15.50
CA LEU A 261 0.45 -10.40 14.74
C LEU A 261 1.63 -11.32 14.41
N LYS A 262 1.96 -12.27 15.31
CA LYS A 262 3.06 -13.23 15.09
C LYS A 262 2.69 -14.33 14.12
N ASP A 263 1.44 -14.78 14.17
CA ASP A 263 0.99 -15.94 13.38
C ASP A 263 0.28 -15.53 12.09
N GLY A 264 -0.05 -14.25 11.88
CA GLY A 264 -0.97 -13.83 10.82
C GLY A 264 -0.62 -14.30 9.40
N PRO A 265 0.56 -13.94 8.86
CA PRO A 265 0.97 -14.36 7.51
C PRO A 265 1.16 -15.88 7.40
N LEU A 266 1.78 -16.50 8.42
CA LEU A 266 2.04 -17.93 8.48
C LEU A 266 0.75 -18.75 8.58
N ARG A 267 -0.24 -18.26 9.32
CA ARG A 267 -1.55 -18.87 9.50
C ARG A 267 -2.39 -18.77 8.23
N LEU A 268 -2.38 -17.62 7.56
CA LEU A 268 -3.02 -17.45 6.24
C LEU A 268 -2.41 -18.40 5.20
N MET A 269 -1.08 -18.50 5.18
CA MET A 269 -0.37 -19.44 4.31
C MET A 269 -0.71 -20.89 4.65
N ALA A 270 -0.78 -21.25 5.94
CA ALA A 270 -1.18 -22.59 6.38
C ALA A 270 -2.60 -22.95 5.97
N VAL A 271 -3.57 -22.05 6.14
CA VAL A 271 -4.96 -22.28 5.75
C VAL A 271 -5.09 -22.42 4.23
N LYS A 272 -4.45 -21.54 3.46
CA LYS A 272 -4.48 -21.63 2.00
C LYS A 272 -3.88 -22.94 1.52
N MET A 273 -2.68 -23.27 2.00
CA MET A 273 -1.98 -24.49 1.59
C MET A 273 -2.72 -25.76 2.02
N TYR A 274 -3.37 -25.73 3.18
CA TYR A 274 -4.27 -26.81 3.61
C TYR A 274 -5.46 -26.98 2.65
N ASN A 275 -6.15 -25.89 2.27
CA ASN A 275 -7.26 -25.96 1.31
C ASN A 275 -6.81 -26.43 -0.06
N ASP A 276 -5.63 -26.01 -0.52
CA ASP A 276 -5.05 -26.46 -1.79
C ASP A 276 -4.69 -27.94 -1.78
N ILE A 277 -4.22 -28.48 -0.65
CA ILE A 277 -4.01 -29.93 -0.50
C ILE A 277 -5.35 -30.66 -0.44
N LEU A 278 -6.36 -30.09 0.23
CA LEU A 278 -7.68 -30.69 0.35
C LEU A 278 -8.40 -30.81 -1.01
N LYS A 279 -8.16 -29.86 -1.93
CA LYS A 279 -8.65 -29.92 -3.32
C LYS A 279 -8.12 -31.12 -4.13
N LEU A 280 -7.07 -31.79 -3.66
CA LEU A 280 -6.49 -32.97 -4.31
C LEU A 280 -7.13 -34.28 -3.82
N ASP A 281 -8.33 -34.21 -3.23
CA ASP A 281 -9.06 -35.34 -2.62
C ASP A 281 -8.27 -36.10 -1.55
N VAL A 282 -7.45 -35.38 -0.77
CA VAL A 282 -6.70 -35.97 0.34
C VAL A 282 -7.48 -35.80 1.66
N GLY A 283 -7.55 -36.85 2.47
CA GLY A 283 -8.23 -36.81 3.76
C GLY A 283 -7.69 -35.72 4.70
N HIS A 284 -8.56 -35.21 5.60
CA HIS A 284 -8.28 -34.08 6.50
C HIS A 284 -6.94 -34.17 7.23
N GLU A 285 -6.62 -35.33 7.81
CA GLU A 285 -5.39 -35.57 8.56
C GLU A 285 -4.13 -35.54 7.68
N MET A 286 -4.24 -36.06 6.46
CA MET A 286 -3.14 -36.04 5.49
C MET A 286 -2.93 -34.63 4.93
N ALA A 287 -4.00 -33.84 4.79
CA ALA A 287 -3.90 -32.44 4.42
C ALA A 287 -3.21 -31.60 5.51
N ILE A 288 -3.54 -31.82 6.80
CA ILE A 288 -2.85 -31.18 7.93
C ILE A 288 -1.37 -31.55 7.94
N LYS A 289 -1.05 -32.85 7.80
CA LYS A 289 0.33 -33.34 7.82
C LYS A 289 1.13 -32.83 6.61
N GLY A 290 0.53 -32.78 5.43
CA GLY A 290 1.14 -32.22 4.22
C GLY A 290 1.42 -30.73 4.35
N THR A 291 0.47 -29.99 4.92
CA THR A 291 0.64 -28.56 5.24
C THR A 291 1.77 -28.33 6.23
N SER A 292 1.84 -29.17 7.27
CA SER A 292 2.89 -29.18 8.29
C SER A 292 4.27 -29.40 7.71
N MET A 293 4.43 -30.42 6.86
CA MET A 293 5.71 -30.73 6.23
C MET A 293 6.17 -29.60 5.30
N ALA A 294 5.26 -28.98 4.56
CA ALA A 294 5.63 -27.94 3.61
C ALA A 294 5.87 -26.56 4.25
N LEU A 295 5.29 -26.26 5.42
CA LEU A 295 5.59 -25.03 6.18
C LEU A 295 6.67 -25.22 7.26
N GLY A 296 7.10 -26.45 7.53
CA GLY A 296 8.05 -26.73 8.63
C GLY A 296 7.47 -26.42 10.01
N LEU A 297 6.15 -26.57 10.17
CA LEU A 297 5.44 -26.29 11.42
C LEU A 297 4.93 -27.58 12.07
N PRO A 298 4.82 -27.63 13.40
CA PRO A 298 4.23 -28.77 14.09
C PRO A 298 2.76 -28.97 13.65
N PRO A 299 2.31 -30.22 13.43
CA PRO A 299 0.99 -30.52 12.89
C PRO A 299 -0.15 -30.09 13.82
N GLU A 300 0.08 -30.11 15.13
CA GLU A 300 -0.86 -29.66 16.16
C GLU A 300 -1.23 -28.18 15.98
N ARG A 301 -0.23 -27.33 15.71
CA ARG A 301 -0.43 -25.89 15.51
C ARG A 301 -1.24 -25.59 14.25
N ILE A 302 -1.01 -26.36 13.18
CA ILE A 302 -1.80 -26.23 11.94
C ILE A 302 -3.22 -26.73 12.17
N ARG A 303 -3.41 -27.84 12.89
CA ARG A 303 -4.73 -28.34 13.26
C ARG A 303 -5.50 -27.28 14.05
N GLU A 304 -4.90 -26.66 15.07
CA GLU A 304 -5.51 -25.57 15.85
C GLU A 304 -5.91 -24.37 14.97
N TRP A 305 -5.05 -23.99 14.02
CA TRP A 305 -5.35 -22.87 13.13
C TRP A 305 -6.50 -23.15 12.17
N ILE A 306 -6.58 -24.37 11.64
CA ILE A 306 -7.65 -24.81 10.74
C ILE A 306 -8.96 -24.99 11.50
N THR A 307 -8.95 -25.62 12.68
CA THR A 307 -10.15 -25.79 13.50
C THR A 307 -10.70 -24.46 13.97
N ALA A 308 -9.83 -23.51 14.35
CA ALA A 308 -10.24 -22.15 14.72
C ALA A 308 -10.79 -21.32 13.54
N GLN A 309 -10.58 -21.75 12.29
CA GLN A 309 -11.15 -21.13 11.09
C GLN A 309 -12.36 -21.87 10.50
N ARG A 310 -12.65 -23.10 10.96
CA ARG A 310 -13.78 -23.91 10.48
C ARG A 310 -15.09 -23.14 10.75
N GLY A 311 -15.70 -22.60 9.68
CA GLY A 311 -16.92 -21.80 9.73
C GLY A 311 -16.77 -20.28 9.49
N LYS A 312 -15.54 -19.73 9.39
CA LYS A 312 -15.32 -18.28 9.22
C LYS A 312 -14.78 -17.84 7.85
N MET A 313 -14.18 -18.75 7.07
CA MET A 313 -13.66 -18.44 5.73
C MET A 313 -13.93 -19.60 4.78
N SER A 314 -15.08 -19.53 4.09
CA SER A 314 -15.23 -20.15 2.77
C SER A 314 -14.45 -19.27 1.79
N ILE A 315 -13.19 -19.62 1.53
CA ILE A 315 -12.44 -18.99 0.44
C ILE A 315 -12.93 -19.66 -0.84
N SER A 316 -13.81 -18.96 -1.56
CA SER A 316 -14.15 -19.25 -2.96
C SER A 316 -13.11 -18.62 -3.88
#